data_AF-A0A7K2AJJ2-F1
#
_entry.id   AF-A0A7K2AJJ2-F1
#
_cell.length_a   1.000
_cell.length_b   1.000
_cell.length_c   1.000
_cell.angle_alpha   90.00
_cell.angle_beta   90.00
_cell.angle_gamma   90.00
#
_symmetry.space_group_name_H-M   'P 1'
#
loop_
_entity.id
_entity.type
_entity.pdbx_description
1 polymer ?
#
loop_
_entity_poly.entity_id
_entity_poly.type
_entity_poly.pdbx_seq_one_letter_code
_entity_poly.pdbx_strand_id
1 'polypeptide(L)'
;MAFAVGDTGRKWSPIAADTEEEVYWPFASSDDHVANFLTVFESEGYRRCEHGETEDGLEKVALFVTDWGLVGHVAFQPGGTGHWLSKLGKWYDIRHEKVDAVGCSLYGWPEVFLSRPSR
;
A
#
# COMPACT_ATOMS: atom_id res chain seq x y z
N MET A 1 0.71 -4.20 2.05
CA MET A 1 1.12 -3.15 3.01
C MET A 1 2.40 -3.46 3.77
N ALA A 2 2.64 -4.69 4.25
CA ALA A 2 3.85 -5.08 5.02
C ALA A 2 5.19 -4.53 4.48
N PHE A 3 5.39 -4.56 3.15
CA PHE A 3 6.60 -4.01 2.51
C PHE A 3 6.79 -2.50 2.72
N ALA A 4 5.71 -1.72 2.71
CA ALA A 4 5.79 -0.26 2.79
C ALA A 4 6.22 0.26 4.17
N VAL A 5 5.91 -0.50 5.21
CA VAL A 5 6.26 -0.16 6.59
C VAL A 5 7.54 -0.87 7.05
N GLY A 6 8.16 -1.67 6.18
CA GLY A 6 9.36 -2.45 6.50
C GLY A 6 9.12 -3.59 7.50
N ASP A 7 7.86 -3.90 7.80
CA ASP A 7 7.45 -4.97 8.71
C ASP A 7 6.87 -6.12 7.90
N THR A 8 7.75 -7.00 7.43
CA THR A 8 7.37 -8.25 6.75
C THR A 8 6.90 -9.34 7.72
N GLY A 9 7.00 -9.10 9.03
CA GLY A 9 6.61 -10.06 10.07
C GLY A 9 5.12 -10.04 10.40
N ARG A 10 4.39 -8.98 9.99
CA ARG A 10 2.95 -8.83 10.23
C ARG A 10 2.15 -8.57 8.96
N LYS A 11 0.89 -8.98 8.98
CA LYS A 11 -0.07 -8.70 7.91
C LYS A 11 -0.81 -7.40 8.23
N TRP A 12 -0.33 -6.31 7.66
CA TRP A 12 -0.93 -4.99 7.85
C TRP A 12 -2.23 -4.86 7.05
N SER A 13 -3.37 -4.68 7.72
CA SER A 13 -4.70 -4.49 7.11
C SER A 13 -5.70 -3.90 8.12
N PRO A 14 -6.53 -2.90 7.75
CA PRO A 14 -7.55 -2.34 8.65
C PRO A 14 -8.68 -3.32 8.89
N ILE A 15 -8.98 -4.16 7.90
CA ILE A 15 -10.02 -5.17 7.95
C ILE A 15 -9.35 -6.54 8.12
N ALA A 16 -9.77 -7.29 9.13
CA ALA A 16 -9.47 -8.72 9.19
C ALA A 16 -10.16 -9.37 8.00
N ALA A 17 -9.37 -9.82 7.01
CA ALA A 17 -9.92 -10.73 6.01
C ALA A 17 -10.52 -11.94 6.75
N ASP A 18 -11.64 -12.48 6.27
CA ASP A 18 -12.45 -13.62 6.80
C ASP A 18 -11.69 -14.93 7.13
N THR A 19 -10.37 -14.87 7.16
CA THR A 19 -9.45 -15.90 7.63
C THR A 19 -9.16 -15.70 9.12
N GLU A 20 -9.02 -16.78 9.88
CA GLU A 20 -8.62 -16.83 11.31
C GLU A 20 -7.20 -16.25 11.61
N GLU A 21 -6.69 -15.36 10.76
CA GLU A 21 -5.35 -14.79 10.83
C GLU A 21 -5.36 -13.42 11.49
N GLU A 22 -4.50 -13.23 12.49
CA GLU A 22 -4.24 -11.93 13.09
C GLU A 22 -3.72 -10.94 12.03
N VAL A 23 -4.52 -9.90 11.76
CA VAL A 23 -4.07 -8.71 11.02
C VAL A 23 -3.63 -7.64 12.01
N TYR A 24 -2.57 -6.93 11.69
CA TYR A 24 -2.09 -5.81 12.49
C TYR A 24 -2.61 -4.50 11.91
N TRP A 25 -3.32 -3.74 12.73
CA TRP A 25 -3.68 -2.35 12.43
C TRP A 25 -3.42 -1.48 13.65
N PRO A 26 -2.55 -0.45 13.55
CA PRO A 26 -2.15 0.33 14.71
C PRO A 26 -3.17 1.39 15.17
N PHE A 27 -4.29 1.57 14.45
CA PHE A 27 -5.27 2.62 14.74
C PHE A 27 -6.63 2.08 15.15
N ALA A 28 -7.38 2.88 15.91
CA ALA A 28 -8.68 2.50 16.44
C ALA A 28 -9.78 2.41 15.36
N SER A 29 -9.64 3.13 14.23
CA SER A 29 -10.54 2.94 13.10
C SER A 29 -10.08 1.75 12.26
N SER A 30 -10.95 0.77 12.09
CA SER A 30 -10.75 -0.41 11.25
C SER A 30 -11.45 -0.28 9.89
N ASP A 31 -11.82 0.94 9.48
CA ASP A 31 -12.40 1.17 8.15
C ASP A 31 -11.35 1.16 7.04
N ASP A 32 -11.78 0.85 5.83
CA ASP A 32 -10.97 0.82 4.62
C ASP A 32 -10.98 2.14 3.84
N HIS A 33 -11.39 3.25 4.47
CA HIS A 33 -11.36 4.54 3.82
C HIS A 33 -9.93 5.03 3.62
N VAL A 34 -9.70 5.69 2.48
CA VAL A 34 -8.42 6.31 2.13
C VAL A 34 -7.85 7.15 3.28
N ALA A 35 -8.69 7.91 3.99
CA ALA A 35 -8.27 8.76 5.11
C ALA A 35 -7.58 7.99 6.25
N ASN A 36 -8.03 6.76 6.52
CA ASN A 36 -7.46 5.93 7.56
C ASN A 36 -6.05 5.46 7.16
N PHE A 37 -5.89 5.00 5.92
CA PHE A 37 -4.58 4.61 5.38
C PHE A 37 -3.60 5.78 5.34
N LEU A 38 -4.05 6.97 4.95
CA LEU A 38 -3.21 8.17 4.97
C LEU A 38 -2.67 8.46 6.36
N THR A 39 -3.53 8.42 7.38
CA THR A 39 -3.12 8.63 8.77
C THR A 39 -2.03 7.64 9.19
N VAL A 40 -2.18 6.36 8.78
CA VAL A 40 -1.16 5.33 9.05
C VAL A 40 0.15 5.66 8.37
N PHE A 41 0.13 5.89 7.06
CA PHE A 41 1.34 6.17 6.30
C PHE A 41 2.02 7.47 6.74
N GLU A 42 1.25 8.51 7.07
CA GLU A 42 1.77 9.77 7.61
C GLU A 42 2.47 9.58 8.96
N SER A 43 1.93 8.72 9.84
CA SER A 43 2.59 8.37 11.10
C SER A 43 3.93 7.63 10.90
N GLU A 44 4.07 6.93 9.77
CA GLU A 44 5.29 6.26 9.32
C GLU A 44 6.24 7.19 8.52
N GLY A 45 5.92 8.49 8.43
CA GLY A 45 6.74 9.51 7.78
C GLY A 45 6.54 9.64 6.27
N TYR A 46 5.56 8.94 5.69
CA TYR A 46 5.14 9.17 4.32
C TYR A 46 4.38 10.48 4.18
N ARG A 47 4.46 11.09 3.00
CA ARG A 47 3.65 12.24 2.61
C ARG A 47 3.05 12.00 1.24
N ARG A 48 1.86 12.54 1.00
CA ARG A 48 1.24 12.52 -0.33
C ARG A 48 2.19 13.11 -1.38
N CYS A 49 2.22 12.48 -2.54
CA CYS A 49 2.92 12.97 -3.73
C CYS A 49 2.00 12.87 -4.95
N GLU A 50 2.37 13.53 -6.04
CA GLU A 50 1.49 13.67 -7.20
C GLU A 50 1.40 12.40 -8.04
N HIS A 51 2.46 11.59 -8.09
CA HIS A 51 2.54 10.44 -9.00
C HIS A 51 3.42 9.29 -8.49
N GLY A 52 3.21 8.12 -9.09
CA GLY A 52 3.98 6.90 -8.86
C GLY A 52 5.29 6.78 -9.66
N GLU A 53 5.69 7.79 -10.43
CA GLU A 53 6.98 7.76 -11.14
C GLU A 53 8.15 7.60 -10.17
N THR A 54 9.19 6.89 -10.60
CA THR A 54 10.35 6.59 -9.75
C THR A 54 11.22 7.80 -9.55
N GLU A 55 11.60 8.01 -8.29
CA GLU A 55 12.49 9.08 -7.88
C GLU A 55 13.63 8.46 -7.05
N ASP A 56 14.86 8.80 -7.40
CA ASP A 56 16.04 8.31 -6.68
C ASP A 56 16.02 8.79 -5.23
N GLY A 57 16.29 7.88 -4.30
CA GLY A 57 16.28 8.16 -2.87
C GLY A 57 14.89 8.28 -2.24
N LEU A 58 13.81 8.01 -2.98
CA LEU A 58 12.45 7.96 -2.44
C LEU A 58 11.82 6.59 -2.62
N GLU A 59 11.28 6.05 -1.53
CA GLU A 59 10.36 4.91 -1.60
C GLU A 59 8.91 5.39 -1.63
N LYS A 60 8.07 4.67 -2.38
CA LYS A 60 6.69 5.10 -2.65
C LYS A 60 5.65 4.05 -2.31
N VAL A 61 4.45 4.51 -2.01
CA VAL A 61 3.26 3.70 -1.78
C VAL A 61 2.17 4.15 -2.74
N ALA A 62 1.48 3.20 -3.35
CA ALA A 62 0.27 3.44 -4.13
C ALA A 62 -0.92 2.77 -3.45
N LEU A 63 -1.96 3.54 -3.13
CA LEU A 63 -3.24 3.03 -2.66
C LEU A 63 -4.17 2.87 -3.87
N PHE A 64 -4.75 1.68 -3.98
CA PHE A 64 -5.69 1.35 -5.03
C PHE A 64 -7.09 1.54 -4.48
N VAL A 65 -7.83 2.42 -5.12
CA VAL A 65 -9.15 2.85 -4.67
C VAL A 65 -10.20 2.23 -5.59
N THR A 66 -11.16 1.56 -4.99
CA THR A 66 -12.30 0.98 -5.70
C THR A 66 -13.30 2.07 -6.06
N ASP A 67 -14.26 1.77 -6.95
CA ASP A 67 -15.32 2.71 -7.32
C ASP A 67 -16.19 3.18 -6.12
N TRP A 68 -16.09 2.49 -4.98
CA TRP A 68 -16.76 2.83 -3.73
C TRP A 68 -15.95 3.78 -2.83
N GLY A 69 -14.76 4.23 -3.27
CA GLY A 69 -13.87 5.10 -2.49
C GLY A 69 -13.13 4.37 -1.35
N LEU A 70 -13.08 3.04 -1.41
CA LEU A 70 -12.43 2.18 -0.42
C LEU A 70 -11.10 1.66 -0.96
N VAL A 71 -10.11 1.51 -0.08
CA VAL A 71 -8.79 1.00 -0.45
C VAL A 71 -8.83 -0.51 -0.57
N GLY A 72 -8.80 -1.02 -1.80
CA GLY A 72 -8.84 -2.45 -2.09
C GLY A 72 -7.45 -3.11 -2.15
N HIS A 73 -6.40 -2.33 -2.42
CA HIS A 73 -5.03 -2.84 -2.51
C HIS A 73 -3.97 -1.77 -2.23
N VAL A 74 -2.76 -2.19 -1.91
CA VAL A 74 -1.60 -1.31 -1.72
C VAL A 74 -0.34 -1.90 -2.34
N ALA A 75 0.34 -1.12 -3.18
CA ALA A 75 1.64 -1.46 -3.73
C ALA A 75 2.75 -0.58 -3.14
N PHE A 76 3.98 -1.09 -3.14
CA PHE A 76 5.17 -0.41 -2.61
C PHE A 76 6.28 -0.39 -3.65
N GLN A 77 6.93 0.75 -3.86
CA GLN A 77 8.09 0.89 -4.72
C GLN A 77 9.33 1.15 -3.85
N PRO A 78 10.27 0.19 -3.76
CA PRO A 78 11.55 0.41 -3.09
C PRO A 78 12.38 1.49 -3.82
N GLY A 79 13.12 2.29 -3.05
CA GLY A 79 13.78 3.50 -3.54
C GLY A 79 14.64 3.31 -4.78
N GLY A 80 14.40 4.14 -5.80
CA GLY A 80 15.18 4.16 -7.05
C GLY A 80 15.13 2.89 -7.90
N THR A 81 14.30 1.90 -7.58
CA THR A 81 14.31 0.60 -8.29
C THR A 81 13.49 0.57 -9.57
N GLY A 82 12.50 1.45 -9.73
CA GLY A 82 11.60 1.40 -10.88
C GLY A 82 10.50 0.33 -10.80
N HIS A 83 10.53 -0.53 -9.79
CA HIS A 83 9.63 -1.68 -9.69
C HIS A 83 8.73 -1.60 -8.47
N TRP A 84 7.50 -2.10 -8.63
CA TRP A 84 6.50 -2.17 -7.60
C TRP A 84 6.39 -3.59 -7.04
N LEU A 85 6.24 -3.67 -5.73
CA LEU A 85 5.99 -4.86 -4.96
C LEU A 85 4.52 -4.88 -4.54
N SER A 86 3.86 -6.00 -4.73
CA SER A 86 2.46 -6.21 -4.34
C SER A 86 2.30 -7.57 -3.70
N LYS A 87 1.36 -7.66 -2.76
CA LYS A 87 1.02 -8.90 -2.07
C LYS A 87 -0.38 -9.35 -2.51
N LEU A 88 -0.45 -10.40 -3.32
CA LEU A 88 -1.69 -11.01 -3.81
C LEU A 88 -2.14 -12.12 -2.84
N GLY A 89 -2.64 -11.70 -1.68
CA GLY A 89 -2.98 -12.63 -0.60
C GLY A 89 -1.75 -13.09 0.19
N LYS A 90 -1.91 -14.15 0.99
CA LYS A 90 -0.92 -14.51 2.03
C LYS A 90 0.48 -14.84 1.48
N TRP A 91 0.53 -15.58 0.38
CA TRP A 91 1.76 -16.27 -0.05
C TRP A 91 2.41 -15.70 -1.31
N TYR A 92 1.76 -14.77 -1.99
CA TYR A 92 2.19 -14.32 -3.31
C TYR A 92 2.65 -12.88 -3.25
N ASP A 93 3.96 -12.71 -3.08
CA ASP A 93 4.61 -11.43 -3.29
C ASP A 93 5.07 -11.38 -4.75
N ILE A 94 4.61 -10.36 -5.48
CA ILE A 94 4.93 -10.18 -6.89
C ILE A 94 5.68 -8.88 -7.11
N ARG A 95 6.52 -8.87 -8.14
CA ARG A 95 7.17 -7.68 -8.67
C ARG A 95 6.55 -7.34 -10.01
N HIS A 96 6.22 -6.08 -10.23
CA HIS A 96 5.70 -5.57 -11.50
C HIS A 96 6.31 -4.21 -11.83
N GLU A 97 6.36 -3.88 -13.12
CA GLU A 97 7.01 -2.65 -13.60
C GLU A 97 6.09 -1.44 -13.57
N LYS A 98 4.80 -1.65 -13.85
CA LYS A 98 3.82 -0.58 -13.92
C LYS A 98 2.90 -0.64 -12.72
N VAL A 99 2.68 0.49 -12.06
CA VAL A 99 1.85 0.56 -10.85
C VAL A 99 0.43 0.03 -11.08
N ASP A 100 -0.13 0.22 -12.28
CA ASP A 100 -1.47 -0.23 -12.66
C ASP A 100 -1.56 -1.70 -13.09
N ALA A 101 -0.45 -2.45 -13.11
CA ALA A 101 -0.41 -3.83 -13.61
C ALA A 101 -1.32 -4.80 -12.82
N VAL A 102 -1.65 -4.45 -11.58
CA VAL A 102 -2.56 -5.21 -10.71
C VAL A 102 -3.92 -4.54 -10.55
N GLY A 103 -4.18 -3.43 -11.24
CA GLY A 103 -5.45 -2.71 -11.18
C GLY A 103 -6.60 -3.56 -11.74
N CYS A 104 -7.70 -3.62 -11.00
CA CYS A 104 -8.92 -4.31 -11.42
C CYS A 104 -10.12 -3.83 -10.58
N SER A 105 -11.34 -4.18 -10.98
CA SER A 105 -12.55 -3.78 -10.23
C SER A 105 -12.58 -4.24 -8.77
N LEU A 106 -11.87 -5.32 -8.43
CA LEU A 106 -11.78 -5.83 -7.06
C LEU A 106 -10.77 -5.05 -6.21
N TYR A 107 -9.59 -4.76 -6.76
CA TYR A 107 -8.52 -4.07 -6.04
C TYR A 107 -8.62 -2.55 -6.13
N GLY A 108 -9.36 -2.05 -7.12
CA GLY A 108 -9.36 -0.65 -7.52
C GLY A 108 -8.22 -0.31 -8.48
N TRP A 109 -8.03 0.98 -8.64
CA TRP A 109 -6.98 1.57 -9.47
C TRP A 109 -6.08 2.48 -8.62
N PRO A 110 -4.79 2.63 -8.95
CA PRO A 110 -3.88 3.45 -8.16
C PRO A 110 -4.28 4.93 -8.26
N GLU A 111 -4.84 5.48 -7.19
CA GLU A 111 -5.32 6.87 -7.15
C GLU A 111 -4.53 7.76 -6.20
N VAL A 112 -3.96 7.18 -5.13
CA VAL A 112 -3.25 7.94 -4.11
C VAL A 112 -1.83 7.45 -4.01
N PHE A 113 -0.89 8.38 -4.15
CA PHE A 113 0.53 8.11 -4.03
C PHE A 113 1.10 8.79 -2.79
N LEU A 114 1.98 8.08 -2.09
CA LEU A 114 2.76 8.63 -1.00
C LEU A 114 4.24 8.32 -1.20
N SER A 115 5.12 9.14 -0.64
CA SER A 115 6.57 8.95 -0.67
C SER A 115 7.22 9.31 0.65
N ARG A 116 8.36 8.68 0.95
CA ARG A 116 9.31 9.13 1.98
C ARG A 116 10.75 8.84 1.54
N PRO A 117 11.77 9.47 2.16
CA PRO A 117 13.16 9.12 1.93
C PRO A 117 13.40 7.62 2.14
N SER A 118 14.08 6.98 1.19
CA SER A 118 14.47 5.57 1.31
C SER A 118 15.41 5.38 2.50
N ARG A 119 15.20 4.31 3.26
CA ARG A 119 16.05 3.93 4.40
C ARG A 119 17.34 3.24 3.98
#